data_AF-A0A2V7SKS6-F1
#
_entry.id   AF-A0A2V7SKS6-F1
#
_cell.length_a   1.000
_cell.length_b   1.000
_cell.length_c   1.000
_cell.angle_alpha   90.00
_cell.angle_beta   90.00
_cell.angle_gamma   90.00
#
_symmetry.space_group_name_H-M   'P 1'
#
loop_
_entity.id
_entity.type
_entity.pdbx_description
1 polymer ?
#
loop_
_entity_poly.entity_id
_entity_poly.type
_entity_poly.pdbx_seq_one_letter_code
_entity_poly.pdbx_strand_id
1 'polypeptide(L)'
;MTEHTEPPREPRRRFAVRWLILAAIGGALATVCIAALLTSVFQHQQEARNPFYRVVALDDTTDDPAVWGKNFPLQYDDYRKTVDQVRTRYGGSEGQPHTPTAVDPRSVVAQSRLEEDPRLRDFWAGYAFSTDFREERGHAYMLTDQEFTARQQVTKQPGTC
;
A
#
# COMPACT_ATOMS: atom_id res chain seq x y z
N MET A 1 26.68 -54.33 -76.44
CA MET A 1 27.56 -54.04 -75.29
C MET A 1 27.15 -52.67 -74.77
N THR A 2 26.26 -52.64 -73.78
CA THR A 2 25.77 -51.39 -73.17
C THR A 2 25.96 -51.53 -71.67
N GLU A 3 26.94 -50.81 -71.16
CA GLU A 3 27.32 -50.75 -69.75
C GLU A 3 26.33 -49.84 -69.01
N HIS A 4 25.64 -50.37 -68.00
CA HIS A 4 24.80 -49.57 -67.10
C HIS A 4 25.61 -49.24 -65.84
N THR A 5 26.09 -48.00 -65.76
CA THR A 5 26.72 -47.45 -64.56
C THR A 5 25.64 -47.05 -63.56
N GLU A 6 25.58 -47.71 -62.40
CA GLU A 6 24.73 -47.32 -61.27
C GLU A 6 25.24 -46.01 -60.64
N PRO A 7 24.37 -45.05 -60.25
CA PRO A 7 24.81 -43.81 -59.64
C PRO A 7 25.23 -44.03 -58.17
N PRO A 8 26.20 -43.25 -57.66
CA PRO A 8 26.66 -43.38 -56.28
C PRO A 8 25.55 -43.02 -55.30
N ARG A 9 25.27 -43.93 -54.35
CA ARG A 9 24.30 -43.68 -53.27
C ARG A 9 24.87 -42.69 -52.25
N GLU A 10 24.38 -41.46 -52.32
CA GLU A 10 24.74 -40.34 -51.45
C GLU A 10 24.34 -40.48 -49.95
N PRO A 11 24.92 -39.67 -49.04
CA PRO A 11 25.09 -39.98 -47.62
C PRO A 11 23.85 -39.68 -46.75
N ARG A 12 22.65 -40.13 -47.15
CA ARG A 12 21.37 -39.90 -46.43
C ARG A 12 21.42 -40.31 -44.94
N ARG A 13 22.18 -41.36 -44.60
CA ARG A 13 22.28 -41.89 -43.23
C ARG A 13 23.03 -40.92 -42.28
N ARG A 14 24.03 -40.18 -42.77
CA ARG A 14 24.80 -39.22 -41.95
C ARG A 14 23.99 -37.96 -41.65
N PHE A 15 23.15 -37.54 -42.60
CA PHE A 15 22.24 -36.40 -42.41
C PHE A 15 21.15 -36.73 -41.38
N ALA A 16 20.50 -37.89 -41.50
CA ALA A 16 19.48 -38.35 -40.55
C ALA A 16 20.02 -38.47 -39.11
N VAL A 17 21.23 -39.01 -38.92
CA VAL A 17 21.87 -39.12 -37.60
C VAL A 17 22.17 -37.73 -37.00
N ARG A 18 22.63 -36.76 -37.82
CA ARG A 18 22.87 -35.38 -37.36
C ARG A 18 21.58 -34.71 -36.88
N TRP A 19 20.47 -34.86 -37.61
CA TRP A 19 19.18 -34.31 -37.20
C TRP A 19 18.63 -34.96 -35.93
N LEU A 20 18.82 -36.28 -35.75
CA LEU A 20 18.46 -36.96 -34.51
C LEU A 20 19.27 -36.46 -33.31
N ILE A 21 20.57 -36.23 -33.48
CA ILE A 21 21.43 -35.67 -32.42
C ILE A 21 20.98 -34.24 -32.07
N LEU A 22 20.70 -33.40 -33.07
CA LEU A 22 20.22 -32.04 -32.86
C LEU A 22 18.85 -32.02 -32.15
N ALA A 23 17.93 -32.91 -32.52
CA ALA A 23 16.64 -33.04 -31.86
C ALA A 23 16.79 -33.51 -30.40
N ALA A 24 17.68 -34.45 -30.12
CA ALA A 24 17.96 -34.91 -28.76
C ALA A 24 18.57 -33.78 -27.90
N ILE A 25 19.52 -33.01 -28.44
CA ILE A 25 20.11 -31.84 -27.78
C ILE A 25 19.05 -30.77 -27.54
N GLY A 26 18.22 -30.47 -28.53
CA GLY A 26 17.13 -29.49 -28.41
C GLY A 26 16.10 -29.90 -27.36
N GLY A 27 15.71 -31.17 -27.31
CA GLY A 27 14.82 -31.71 -26.29
C GLY A 27 15.42 -31.66 -24.88
N ALA A 28 16.71 -31.97 -24.74
CA ALA A 28 17.42 -31.84 -23.46
C ALA A 28 17.48 -30.38 -23.00
N LEU A 29 17.82 -29.44 -23.89
CA LEU A 29 17.81 -28.00 -23.61
C LEU A 29 16.43 -27.51 -23.20
N ALA A 30 15.38 -27.89 -23.94
CA ALA A 30 14.01 -27.51 -23.61
C ALA A 30 13.60 -28.04 -22.22
N THR A 31 13.97 -29.28 -21.89
CA THR A 31 13.70 -29.87 -20.57
C THR A 31 14.40 -29.11 -19.46
N VAL A 32 15.68 -28.76 -19.64
CA VAL A 32 16.44 -27.95 -18.68
C VAL A 32 15.82 -26.57 -18.52
N CYS A 33 15.42 -25.90 -19.61
CA CYS A 33 14.78 -24.60 -19.55
C CYS A 33 13.44 -24.64 -18.80
N ILE A 34 12.60 -25.66 -19.06
CA ILE A 34 11.33 -25.84 -18.35
C ILE A 34 11.57 -26.11 -16.87
N ALA A 35 12.52 -26.99 -16.52
CA ALA A 35 12.86 -27.29 -15.13
C ALA A 35 13.39 -26.05 -14.38
N ALA A 36 14.23 -25.24 -15.03
CA ALA A 36 14.73 -23.99 -14.47
C ALA A 36 13.59 -22.98 -14.22
N LEU A 37 12.67 -22.83 -15.19
CA LEU A 37 11.49 -21.96 -15.03
C LEU A 37 10.59 -22.44 -13.89
N LEU A 38 10.28 -23.73 -13.82
CA LEU A 38 9.47 -24.29 -12.74
C LEU A 38 10.11 -24.08 -11.36
N THR A 39 11.44 -24.25 -11.28
CA THR A 39 12.18 -24.02 -10.04
C THR A 39 12.12 -22.56 -9.62
N SER A 40 12.29 -21.62 -10.56
CA SER A 40 12.16 -20.19 -10.29
C SER A 40 10.75 -19.82 -9.81
N VAL A 41 9.70 -20.30 -10.49
CA VAL A 41 8.30 -20.05 -10.09
C VAL A 41 8.02 -20.63 -8.70
N PHE A 42 8.47 -21.85 -8.43
CA PHE A 42 8.29 -22.48 -7.12
C PHE A 42 9.01 -21.69 -6.03
N GLN A 43 10.26 -21.26 -6.26
CA GLN A 43 11.01 -20.45 -5.31
C GLN A 43 10.29 -19.13 -5.01
N HIS A 44 9.84 -18.40 -6.04
CA HIS A 44 9.08 -17.17 -5.83
C HIS A 44 7.76 -17.40 -5.08
N GLN A 45 7.07 -18.51 -5.32
CA GLN A 45 5.89 -18.85 -4.52
C GLN A 45 6.23 -19.15 -3.05
N GLN A 46 7.37 -19.79 -2.77
CA GLN A 46 7.80 -20.03 -1.39
C GLN A 46 8.21 -18.73 -0.70
N GLU A 47 8.96 -17.86 -1.36
CA GLU A 47 9.33 -16.53 -0.86
C GLU A 47 8.08 -15.69 -0.57
N ALA A 48 7.09 -15.71 -1.46
CA ALA A 48 5.83 -14.98 -1.30
C ALA A 48 4.98 -15.43 -0.10
N ARG A 49 5.22 -16.62 0.47
CA ARG A 49 4.52 -17.07 1.69
C ARG A 49 4.99 -16.32 2.94
N ASN A 50 6.23 -15.85 2.95
CA ASN A 50 6.83 -15.10 4.06
C ASN A 50 7.56 -13.85 3.55
N PRO A 51 6.82 -12.85 3.04
CA PRO A 51 7.44 -11.69 2.39
C PRO A 51 8.14 -10.74 3.38
N PHE A 52 7.88 -10.87 4.69
CA PHE A 52 8.49 -10.06 5.74
C PHE A 52 8.84 -10.91 6.96
N TYR A 53 9.79 -10.43 7.75
CA TYR A 53 10.19 -11.07 9.00
C TYR A 53 9.09 -10.88 10.05
N ARG A 54 8.45 -11.99 10.47
CA ARG A 54 7.37 -11.99 11.46
C ARG A 54 7.96 -12.18 12.86
N VAL A 55 8.01 -11.11 13.64
CA VAL A 55 8.38 -11.11 15.07
C VAL A 55 7.19 -11.55 15.92
N VAL A 56 5.98 -11.14 15.54
CA VAL A 56 4.73 -11.43 16.24
C VAL A 56 3.68 -11.95 15.25
N ALA A 57 2.82 -12.88 15.70
CA ALA A 57 1.66 -13.32 14.92
C ALA A 57 0.58 -12.23 14.94
N LEU A 58 0.08 -11.88 13.76
CA LEU A 58 -1.04 -10.95 13.57
C LEU A 58 -2.25 -11.75 13.10
N ASP A 59 -3.42 -11.39 13.57
CA ASP A 59 -4.71 -11.95 13.16
C ASP A 59 -5.70 -10.86 12.76
N ASP A 60 -6.88 -11.28 12.28
CA ASP A 60 -7.93 -10.39 11.81
C ASP A 60 -8.57 -9.54 12.94
N THR A 61 -8.18 -9.78 14.20
CA THR A 61 -8.68 -9.05 15.36
C THR A 61 -7.64 -8.12 15.99
N THR A 62 -6.43 -8.08 15.45
CA THR A 62 -5.34 -7.24 15.96
C THR A 62 -5.51 -5.79 15.48
N ASP A 63 -5.97 -4.90 16.35
CA ASP A 63 -6.20 -3.49 16.05
C ASP A 63 -5.10 -2.55 16.59
N ASP A 64 -4.39 -2.95 17.65
CA ASP A 64 -3.31 -2.15 18.26
C ASP A 64 -2.13 -1.94 17.28
N PRO A 65 -1.90 -0.71 16.76
CA PRO A 65 -0.86 -0.44 15.78
C PRO A 65 0.55 -0.70 16.34
N ALA A 66 0.76 -0.66 17.66
CA ALA A 66 2.05 -0.98 18.26
C ALA A 66 2.42 -2.46 18.10
N VAL A 67 1.43 -3.36 18.05
CA VAL A 67 1.64 -4.78 17.78
C VAL A 67 2.06 -4.99 16.32
N TRP A 68 1.39 -4.30 15.39
CA TRP A 68 1.79 -4.27 13.98
C TRP A 68 3.22 -3.74 13.79
N GLY A 69 3.57 -2.68 14.52
CA GLY A 69 4.90 -2.06 14.46
C GLY A 69 6.06 -2.97 14.85
N LYS A 70 5.82 -4.08 15.57
CA LYS A 70 6.86 -5.09 15.85
C LYS A 70 7.31 -5.82 14.60
N ASN A 71 6.42 -6.00 13.62
CA ASN A 71 6.73 -6.60 12.32
C ASN A 71 7.11 -5.55 11.27
N PHE A 72 6.59 -4.32 11.41
CA PHE A 72 6.71 -3.23 10.43
C PHE A 72 7.23 -1.93 11.08
N PRO A 73 8.46 -1.91 11.62
CA PRO A 73 8.93 -0.79 12.44
C PRO A 73 9.02 0.52 11.66
N LEU A 74 9.48 0.47 10.40
CA LEU A 74 9.60 1.68 9.57
C LEU A 74 8.22 2.31 9.27
N GLN A 75 7.23 1.48 8.95
CA GLN A 75 5.87 1.93 8.68
C GLN A 75 5.21 2.47 9.94
N TYR A 76 5.45 1.85 11.09
CA TYR A 76 4.94 2.32 12.37
C TYR A 76 5.58 3.66 12.77
N ASP A 77 6.89 3.82 12.56
CA ASP A 77 7.57 5.09 12.79
C ASP A 77 7.02 6.20 11.86
N ASP A 78 6.77 5.91 10.58
CA ASP A 78 6.16 6.87 9.66
C ASP A 78 4.71 7.19 10.03
N TYR A 79 3.93 6.20 10.49
CA TYR A 79 2.59 6.42 11.02
C TYR A 79 2.61 7.35 12.25
N ARG A 80 3.57 7.16 13.16
CA ARG A 80 3.72 8.00 14.35
C ARG A 80 4.09 9.45 14.02
N LYS A 81 4.76 9.71 12.91
CA LYS A 81 5.06 11.08 12.44
C LYS A 81 3.81 11.85 11.99
N THR A 82 2.64 11.22 11.93
CA THR A 82 1.39 11.95 11.65
C THR A 82 0.97 12.90 12.79
N VAL A 83 1.67 12.89 13.93
CA VAL A 83 1.58 13.96 14.94
C VAL A 83 2.25 15.26 14.48
N ASP A 84 3.17 15.20 13.52
CA ASP A 84 3.93 16.36 13.09
C ASP A 84 3.06 17.30 12.25
N GLN A 85 3.06 18.57 12.65
CA GLN A 85 2.19 19.60 12.10
C GLN A 85 3.02 20.61 11.28
N VAL A 86 2.77 20.68 9.97
CA VAL A 86 3.53 21.54 9.05
C VAL A 86 2.59 22.40 8.20
N ARG A 87 2.84 23.71 8.18
CA ARG A 87 2.15 24.68 7.32
C ARG A 87 2.71 24.62 5.90
N THR A 88 1.81 24.64 4.92
CA THR A 88 2.14 24.87 3.50
C THR A 88 1.45 26.14 3.01
N ARG A 89 1.68 26.54 1.75
CA ARG A 89 1.09 27.77 1.20
C ARG A 89 -0.45 27.76 1.20
N TYR A 90 -1.07 26.61 0.94
CA TYR A 90 -2.52 26.49 0.69
C TYR A 90 -3.21 25.49 1.63
N GLY A 91 -2.63 25.23 2.79
CA GLY A 91 -3.15 24.26 3.77
C GLY A 91 -2.02 23.57 4.52
N GLY A 92 -2.23 22.32 4.90
CA GLY A 92 -1.30 21.54 5.72
C GLY A 92 -1.82 21.35 7.14
N SER A 93 -1.07 20.64 7.97
CA SER A 93 -1.54 20.23 9.30
C SER A 93 -1.20 21.25 10.39
N GLU A 94 -1.28 22.56 10.11
CA GLU A 94 -0.82 23.59 11.04
C GLU A 94 -1.59 23.56 12.37
N GLY A 95 -0.85 23.48 13.47
CA GLY A 95 -1.37 23.66 14.81
C GLY A 95 -1.46 25.13 15.17
N GLN A 96 -2.66 25.58 15.50
CA GLN A 96 -2.92 26.91 16.04
C GLN A 96 -3.08 26.84 17.57
N PRO A 97 -2.54 27.81 18.32
CA PRO A 97 -2.82 27.92 19.75
C PRO A 97 -4.32 28.05 20.01
N HIS A 98 -4.82 27.30 20.98
CA HIS A 98 -6.19 27.36 21.47
C HIS A 98 -6.17 27.58 22.98
N THR A 99 -7.06 28.45 23.46
CA THR A 99 -7.33 28.56 24.89
C THR A 99 -8.22 27.40 25.30
N PRO A 100 -7.75 26.47 26.15
CA PRO A 100 -8.56 25.33 26.58
C PRO A 100 -9.88 25.78 27.19
N THR A 101 -10.93 25.03 26.88
CA THR A 101 -12.28 25.21 27.40
C THR A 101 -12.74 23.94 28.12
N ALA A 102 -13.90 23.99 28.79
CA ALA A 102 -14.50 22.79 29.37
C ALA A 102 -14.92 21.75 28.31
N VAL A 103 -15.15 22.17 27.07
CA VAL A 103 -15.56 21.32 25.95
C VAL A 103 -14.36 20.77 25.20
N ASP A 104 -13.38 21.61 24.92
CA ASP A 104 -12.15 21.26 24.23
C ASP A 104 -10.95 21.61 25.14
N PRO A 105 -10.34 20.61 25.81
CA PRO A 105 -9.24 20.85 26.75
C PRO A 105 -7.88 21.05 26.06
N ARG A 106 -7.81 21.03 24.73
CA ARG A 106 -6.55 21.05 23.99
C ARG A 106 -5.98 22.47 23.94
N SER A 107 -4.66 22.58 24.06
CA SER A 107 -3.96 23.87 23.90
C SER A 107 -3.54 24.15 22.45
N VAL A 108 -3.59 23.13 21.58
CA VAL A 108 -3.26 23.23 20.16
C VAL A 108 -4.28 22.45 19.35
N VAL A 109 -4.82 23.11 18.33
CA VAL A 109 -5.90 22.62 17.47
C VAL A 109 -5.61 22.97 16.02
N ALA A 110 -6.30 22.33 15.08
CA ALA A 110 -6.20 22.74 13.68
C ALA A 110 -6.88 24.09 13.42
N GLN A 111 -6.39 24.81 12.41
CA GLN A 111 -6.92 26.11 11.98
C GLN A 111 -8.43 26.03 11.68
N SER A 112 -9.20 27.03 12.13
CA SER A 112 -10.62 27.11 11.82
C SER A 112 -10.85 27.59 10.38
N ARG A 113 -11.51 26.76 9.56
CA ARG A 113 -11.94 27.14 8.22
C ARG A 113 -13.04 28.21 8.24
N LEU A 114 -13.82 28.27 9.33
CA LEU A 114 -14.84 29.28 9.54
C LEU A 114 -14.28 30.66 9.91
N GLU A 115 -13.01 30.73 10.32
CA GLU A 115 -12.28 31.99 10.50
C GLU A 115 -11.55 32.39 9.22
N GLU A 116 -11.03 31.42 8.47
CA GLU A 116 -10.40 31.64 7.16
C GLU A 116 -11.41 32.12 6.10
N ASP A 117 -12.58 31.49 6.03
CA ASP A 117 -13.69 31.90 5.18
C ASP A 117 -14.98 32.05 6.00
N PRO A 118 -15.26 33.26 6.51
CA PRO A 118 -16.44 33.54 7.32
C PRO A 118 -17.77 33.24 6.62
N ARG A 119 -17.81 33.24 5.27
CA ARG A 119 -19.03 32.98 4.48
C ARG A 119 -19.53 31.55 4.66
N LEU A 120 -18.65 30.61 5.05
CA LEU A 120 -19.03 29.22 5.34
C LEU A 120 -20.06 29.13 6.46
N ARG A 121 -20.06 30.06 7.41
CA ARG A 121 -21.06 30.14 8.48
C ARG A 121 -22.45 30.42 7.92
N ASP A 122 -22.54 31.30 6.93
CA ASP A 122 -23.80 31.67 6.28
C ASP A 122 -24.30 30.55 5.37
N PHE A 123 -23.41 29.95 4.57
CA PHE A 123 -23.77 28.86 3.66
C PHE A 123 -24.27 27.61 4.40
N TRP A 124 -23.76 27.35 5.60
CA TRP A 124 -24.15 26.21 6.42
C TRP A 124 -25.05 26.59 7.59
N ALA A 125 -25.68 27.77 7.54
CA ALA A 125 -26.56 28.22 8.62
C ALA A 125 -27.64 27.16 8.93
N GLY A 126 -27.71 26.76 10.20
CA GLY A 126 -28.62 25.69 10.67
C GLY A 126 -28.04 24.28 10.61
N TYR A 127 -26.80 24.10 10.12
CA TYR A 127 -26.08 22.83 10.10
C TYR A 127 -24.87 22.88 11.04
N ALA A 128 -24.49 21.75 11.65
CA ALA A 128 -23.45 21.72 12.69
C ALA A 128 -22.09 22.27 12.22
N PHE A 129 -21.79 22.17 10.92
CA PHE A 129 -20.57 22.70 10.31
C PHE A 129 -20.47 24.23 10.36
N SER A 130 -21.58 24.98 10.52
CA SER A 130 -21.50 26.43 10.76
C SER A 130 -20.98 26.77 12.16
N THR A 131 -20.92 25.79 13.08
CA THR A 131 -20.40 25.99 14.45
C THR A 131 -18.91 25.71 14.52
N ASP A 132 -18.46 24.60 13.95
CA ASP A 132 -17.05 24.22 13.97
C ASP A 132 -16.71 23.40 12.73
N PHE A 133 -15.72 23.88 11.99
CA PHE A 133 -15.12 23.20 10.86
C PHE A 133 -13.68 23.67 10.76
N ARG A 134 -12.75 22.72 10.82
CA ARG A 134 -11.31 22.97 10.93
C ARG A 134 -10.59 22.25 9.81
N GLU A 135 -9.42 22.77 9.50
CA GLU A 135 -8.47 22.16 8.58
C GLU A 135 -8.11 20.74 9.01
N GLU A 136 -7.92 19.84 8.05
CA GLU A 136 -7.49 18.48 8.31
C GLU A 136 -6.03 18.41 8.81
N ARG A 137 -5.77 17.47 9.72
CA ARG A 137 -4.43 17.15 10.21
C ARG A 137 -4.19 15.65 10.26
N GLY A 138 -2.97 15.27 10.64
CA GLY A 138 -2.53 13.88 10.57
C GLY A 138 -3.39 12.91 11.38
N HIS A 139 -3.42 11.66 10.92
CA HIS A 139 -4.31 10.61 11.42
C HIS A 139 -4.21 10.33 12.93
N ALA A 140 -3.07 10.60 13.56
CA ALA A 140 -2.92 10.49 15.01
C ALA A 140 -3.95 11.32 15.81
N TYR A 141 -4.52 12.35 15.21
CA TYR A 141 -5.49 13.23 15.87
C TYR A 141 -6.96 12.89 15.55
N MET A 142 -7.25 11.93 14.66
CA MET A 142 -8.60 11.72 14.13
C MET A 142 -9.67 11.56 15.21
N LEU A 143 -9.39 10.73 16.24
CA LEU A 143 -10.34 10.43 17.31
C LEU A 143 -10.51 11.65 18.20
N THR A 144 -9.40 12.22 18.65
CA THR A 144 -9.39 13.40 19.52
C THR A 144 -10.07 14.61 18.85
N ASP A 145 -9.90 14.80 17.55
CA ASP A 145 -10.59 15.87 16.80
C ASP A 145 -12.09 15.62 16.70
N GLN A 146 -12.50 14.37 16.48
CA GLN A 146 -13.91 14.00 16.39
C GLN A 146 -14.64 14.04 17.74
N GLU A 147 -13.94 13.75 18.84
CA GLU A 147 -14.46 13.86 20.20
C GLU A 147 -14.69 15.32 20.62
N PHE A 148 -13.73 16.21 20.32
CA PHE A 148 -13.74 17.59 20.83
C PHE A 148 -14.28 18.63 19.85
N THR A 149 -14.66 18.26 18.63
CA THR A 149 -15.31 19.22 17.73
C THR A 149 -16.61 19.75 18.32
N ALA A 150 -16.83 21.06 18.21
CA ALA A 150 -18.05 21.69 18.75
C ALA A 150 -19.33 21.21 18.03
N ARG A 151 -19.18 20.53 16.87
CA ARG A 151 -20.29 19.85 16.18
C ARG A 151 -21.00 18.82 17.06
N GLN A 152 -20.29 18.19 18.00
CA GLN A 152 -20.88 17.24 18.96
C GLN A 152 -21.78 17.92 20.00
N GLN A 153 -21.61 19.22 20.23
CA GLN A 153 -22.34 19.97 21.26
C GLN A 153 -23.65 20.56 20.73
N VAL A 154 -23.70 20.88 19.44
CA VAL A 154 -24.86 21.56 18.83
C VAL A 154 -25.88 20.59 18.22
N THR A 155 -25.49 19.33 17.99
CA THR A 155 -26.39 18.30 17.49
C THR A 155 -25.98 16.93 18.02
N LYS A 156 -26.95 16.02 18.12
CA LYS A 156 -26.69 14.62 18.43
C LYS A 156 -26.28 13.89 17.15
N GLN A 157 -24.99 13.64 17.00
CA GLN A 157 -24.45 12.87 15.88
C GLN A 157 -24.77 11.36 16.07
N PRO A 158 -25.07 10.62 14.98
CA PRO A 158 -25.20 9.17 15.04
C PRO A 158 -23.83 8.51 15.26
N GLY A 159 -23.82 7.28 15.79
CA GLY A 159 -22.59 6.48 15.97
C GLY A 159 -21.94 5.99 14.66
N THR A 160 -22.45 6.43 13.51
CA THR A 160 -21.80 6.25 12.19
C THR A 160 -20.66 7.23 11.99
N CYS A 161 -20.67 8.36 12.71
CA CYS A 161 -19.65 9.40 12.70
C CYS A 161 -18.46 9.07 13.61
#